data_AF-A0A2L2SUS6-F1
#
_entry.id   AF-A0A2L2SUS6-F1
#
_cell.length_a   1.000
_cell.length_b   1.000
_cell.length_c   1.000
_cell.angle_alpha   90.00
_cell.angle_beta   90.00
_cell.angle_gamma   90.00
#
_symmetry.space_group_name_H-M   'P 1'
#
loop_
_entity.id
_entity.type
_entity.pdbx_description
1 polymer ?
#
loop_
_entity_poly.entity_id
_entity_poly.type
_entity_poly.pdbx_seq_one_letter_code
_entity_poly.pdbx_strand_id
1 'polypeptide(L)'
;MSSPRDSQEWTQVSRRSRKNKNNSTNSNQVSSSSSPRVAARVNVPNTENIRNPAELETSYRRYRERWESEPSCAKVRDLITSKASQLNNVNRAVNFGVGTFDPKGAYDPKASFVQLAAFDIIVEELEKITGEKMETYVQDPMFSASDKTFLGNIGHTVVEEPAGNDLVTPTTFFFGVHLYRGVYKEALEKHLPALFIGTGWDAWDDMPSLDGLEEIREIHKTYEHCRFPEDKYDTAFSTTSIYWKVEGEKEESVEDKDKGKGKEKGEDEREKVAVKEEDEDELAKKLESTTIS
;
A
#
# COMPACT_ATOMS: atom_id res chain seq x y z
N MET A 1 -5.20 -31.89 -29.31
CA MET A 1 -4.34 -30.87 -28.67
C MET A 1 -5.28 -29.79 -28.19
N SER A 2 -5.79 -29.97 -26.97
CA SER A 2 -6.82 -29.13 -26.35
C SER A 2 -6.16 -28.22 -25.34
N SER A 3 -6.43 -26.93 -25.40
CA SER A 3 -6.20 -25.99 -24.30
C SER A 3 -7.55 -25.35 -23.96
N PRO A 4 -8.10 -25.54 -22.74
CA PRO A 4 -9.29 -24.83 -22.33
C PRO A 4 -8.92 -23.37 -22.03
N ARG A 5 -9.70 -22.43 -22.58
CA ARG A 5 -9.71 -21.05 -22.10
C ARG A 5 -10.61 -21.04 -20.87
N ASP A 6 -10.02 -20.84 -19.69
CA ASP A 6 -10.79 -20.60 -18.49
C ASP A 6 -11.43 -19.22 -18.59
N SER A 7 -12.70 -19.20 -18.95
CA SER A 7 -13.58 -18.06 -18.76
C SER A 7 -13.86 -17.91 -17.26
N GLN A 8 -13.08 -17.05 -16.58
CA GLN A 8 -13.31 -16.74 -15.17
C GLN A 8 -14.63 -15.97 -15.02
N GLU A 9 -15.54 -16.56 -14.23
CA GLU A 9 -16.85 -16.02 -13.91
C GLU A 9 -16.69 -14.89 -12.87
N TRP A 10 -17.14 -13.70 -13.26
CA TRP A 10 -16.98 -12.45 -12.51
C TRP A 10 -17.73 -12.51 -11.18
N THR A 11 -17.00 -12.33 -10.08
CA THR A 11 -17.62 -12.24 -8.76
C THR A 11 -17.38 -10.85 -8.16
N GLN A 12 -18.45 -10.05 -8.13
CA GLN A 12 -18.48 -8.72 -7.53
C GLN A 12 -18.75 -8.83 -6.03
N VAL A 13 -17.88 -8.26 -5.20
CA VAL A 13 -18.13 -8.12 -3.76
C VAL A 13 -19.08 -6.95 -3.56
N SER A 14 -20.31 -7.22 -3.13
CA SER A 14 -21.30 -6.19 -2.83
C SER A 14 -21.68 -6.22 -1.35
N ARG A 15 -21.89 -5.04 -0.75
CA ARG A 15 -22.42 -4.93 0.61
C ARG A 15 -23.81 -5.56 0.69
N ARG A 16 -23.99 -6.51 1.59
CA ARG A 16 -25.31 -7.02 1.96
C ARG A 16 -26.05 -5.94 2.75
N SER A 17 -27.07 -5.33 2.14
CA SER A 17 -28.03 -4.50 2.87
C SER A 17 -28.66 -5.33 3.99
N ARG A 18 -28.61 -4.84 5.23
CA ARG A 18 -29.34 -5.43 6.36
C ARG A 18 -30.83 -5.34 6.05
N LYS A 19 -31.41 -6.45 5.59
CA LYS A 19 -32.86 -6.59 5.39
C LYS A 19 -33.57 -6.40 6.73
N ASN A 20 -34.18 -5.23 6.89
CA ASN A 20 -35.16 -5.00 7.94
C ASN A 20 -36.40 -5.81 7.58
N LYS A 21 -36.72 -6.82 8.38
CA LYS A 21 -37.78 -7.79 8.15
C LYS A 21 -39.11 -7.18 8.62
N ASN A 22 -39.74 -6.37 7.79
CA ASN A 22 -41.15 -5.98 8.00
C ASN A 22 -42.03 -6.63 6.93
N ASN A 23 -42.91 -7.50 7.42
CA ASN A 23 -44.02 -8.09 6.69
C ASN A 23 -44.93 -7.01 6.11
N SER A 24 -45.24 -7.09 4.82
CA SER A 24 -46.59 -6.82 4.32
C SER A 24 -46.81 -7.48 2.95
N THR A 25 -48.06 -7.85 2.76
CA THR A 25 -48.73 -8.79 1.86
C THR A 25 -48.79 -8.43 0.37
N ASN A 26 -48.74 -9.50 -0.45
CA ASN A 26 -49.42 -9.77 -1.73
C ASN A 26 -49.46 -8.73 -2.87
N SER A 27 -48.91 -9.13 -4.03
CA SER A 27 -49.67 -9.21 -5.29
C SER A 27 -48.85 -9.95 -6.37
N ASN A 28 -49.40 -11.06 -6.86
CA ASN A 28 -48.93 -11.81 -8.02
C ASN A 28 -48.86 -10.95 -9.28
N GLN A 29 -47.73 -10.95 -9.99
CA GLN A 29 -47.72 -11.08 -11.46
C GLN A 29 -46.46 -11.82 -11.89
N VAL A 30 -46.69 -13.04 -12.40
CA VAL A 30 -45.71 -13.82 -13.15
C VAL A 30 -45.64 -13.19 -14.53
N SER A 31 -44.46 -12.71 -14.92
CA SER A 31 -44.18 -12.35 -16.30
C SER A 31 -42.80 -12.89 -16.63
N SER A 32 -42.81 -14.03 -17.31
CA SER A 32 -41.68 -14.63 -17.97
C SER A 32 -41.12 -13.65 -19.01
N SER A 33 -40.07 -12.92 -18.64
CA SER A 33 -39.17 -12.31 -19.61
C SER A 33 -37.76 -12.82 -19.33
N SER A 34 -37.30 -13.63 -20.28
CA SER A 34 -35.93 -14.06 -20.46
C SER A 34 -34.95 -12.91 -20.18
N SER A 35 -34.19 -13.01 -19.09
CA SER A 35 -33.06 -12.14 -18.82
C SER A 35 -32.10 -12.15 -20.00
N PRO A 36 -31.82 -11.01 -20.65
CA PRO A 36 -30.68 -10.94 -21.53
C PRO A 36 -29.44 -11.12 -20.65
N ARG A 37 -28.67 -12.17 -20.95
CA ARG A 37 -27.33 -12.38 -20.42
C ARG A 37 -26.58 -11.05 -20.52
N VAL A 38 -26.23 -10.47 -19.38
CA VAL A 38 -25.36 -9.30 -19.30
C VAL A 38 -24.03 -9.74 -19.90
N ALA A 39 -23.81 -9.42 -21.17
CA ALA A 39 -22.51 -9.56 -21.79
C ALA A 39 -21.53 -8.75 -20.94
N ALA A 40 -20.47 -9.40 -20.46
CA ALA A 40 -19.38 -8.74 -19.77
C ALA A 40 -18.95 -7.54 -20.62
N ARG A 41 -19.14 -6.32 -20.11
CA ARG A 41 -18.65 -5.12 -20.78
C ARG A 41 -17.14 -5.28 -20.87
N VAL A 42 -16.60 -5.31 -22.08
CA VAL A 42 -15.16 -5.17 -22.28
C VAL A 42 -14.82 -3.78 -21.73
N ASN A 43 -14.05 -3.74 -20.65
CA ASN A 43 -13.57 -2.50 -20.05
C ASN A 43 -12.54 -1.89 -21.01
N VAL A 44 -12.99 -0.95 -21.84
CA VAL A 44 -12.14 -0.19 -22.77
C VAL A 44 -12.14 1.26 -22.31
N PRO A 45 -10.97 1.93 -22.26
CA PRO A 45 -10.90 3.37 -21.97
C PRO A 45 -11.86 4.17 -22.86
N ASN A 46 -12.51 5.19 -22.28
CA ASN A 46 -13.32 6.11 -23.07
C ASN A 46 -12.42 6.95 -23.99
N THR A 47 -12.76 7.05 -25.27
CA THR A 47 -12.03 7.85 -26.27
C THR A 47 -12.77 9.12 -26.69
N GLU A 48 -14.01 9.33 -26.24
CA GLU A 48 -14.87 10.41 -26.73
C GLU A 48 -15.22 11.43 -25.64
N ASN A 49 -15.16 12.73 -25.97
CA ASN A 49 -15.55 13.84 -25.09
C ASN A 49 -14.86 13.79 -23.70
N ILE A 50 -13.59 13.40 -23.70
CA ILE A 50 -12.76 13.27 -22.50
C ILE A 50 -12.50 14.67 -21.93
N ARG A 51 -12.70 14.82 -20.62
CA ARG A 51 -12.31 16.06 -19.91
C ARG A 51 -10.83 16.32 -20.12
N ASN A 52 -10.45 17.58 -20.32
CA ASN A 52 -9.03 17.91 -20.48
C ASN A 52 -8.28 17.80 -19.14
N PRO A 53 -6.94 17.68 -19.15
CA PRO A 53 -6.16 17.47 -17.94
C PRO A 53 -6.32 18.57 -16.88
N ALA A 54 -6.49 19.83 -17.30
CA ALA A 54 -6.66 20.97 -16.38
C ALA A 54 -8.01 20.93 -15.64
N GLU A 55 -9.06 20.44 -16.29
CA GLU A 55 -10.37 20.21 -15.64
C GLU A 55 -10.31 19.05 -14.63
N LEU A 56 -9.55 17.99 -14.95
CA LEU A 56 -9.30 16.89 -14.02
C LEU A 56 -8.53 17.38 -12.79
N GLU A 57 -7.48 18.17 -12.99
CA GLU A 57 -6.68 18.77 -11.92
C GLU A 57 -7.53 19.70 -11.02
N THR A 58 -8.37 20.53 -11.62
CA THR A 58 -9.30 21.40 -10.87
C THR A 58 -10.30 20.58 -10.05
N SER A 59 -10.82 19.49 -10.62
CA SER A 59 -11.73 18.58 -9.92
C SER A 59 -11.02 17.88 -8.76
N TYR A 60 -9.83 17.35 -9.00
CA TYR A 60 -9.00 16.71 -8.00
C TYR A 60 -8.73 17.63 -6.81
N ARG A 61 -8.26 18.87 -7.05
CA ARG A 61 -8.01 19.85 -5.98
C ARG A 61 -9.26 20.09 -5.13
N ARG A 62 -10.42 20.25 -5.77
CA ARG A 62 -11.70 20.44 -5.07
C ARG A 62 -12.08 19.22 -4.21
N TYR A 63 -11.94 18.01 -4.73
CA TYR A 63 -12.26 16.79 -3.98
C TYR A 63 -11.27 16.53 -2.85
N ARG A 64 -9.99 16.82 -3.08
CA ARG A 64 -8.94 16.75 -2.08
C ARG A 64 -9.18 17.74 -0.94
N GLU A 65 -9.40 19.03 -1.23
CA GLU A 65 -9.70 20.05 -0.22
C GLU A 65 -10.93 19.65 0.62
N ARG A 66 -11.98 19.13 -0.04
CA ARG A 66 -13.15 18.62 0.66
C ARG A 66 -12.79 17.46 1.59
N TRP A 67 -12.09 16.43 1.09
CA TRP A 67 -11.75 15.27 1.90
C TRP A 67 -10.81 15.62 3.06
N GLU A 68 -9.88 16.56 2.87
CA GLU A 68 -9.02 17.10 3.93
C GLU A 68 -9.83 17.73 5.08
N SER A 69 -11.00 18.31 4.78
CA SER A 69 -11.91 18.86 5.79
C SER A 69 -12.75 17.79 6.53
N GLU A 70 -12.77 16.55 6.04
CA GLU A 70 -13.56 15.46 6.61
C GLU A 70 -12.82 14.79 7.79
N PRO A 71 -13.52 14.38 8.87
CA PRO A 71 -12.89 13.74 10.03
C PRO A 71 -12.14 12.44 9.71
N SER A 72 -12.53 11.74 8.63
CA SER A 72 -11.82 10.55 8.14
C SER A 72 -10.39 10.86 7.74
N CYS A 73 -10.12 11.98 7.08
CA CYS A 73 -8.76 12.36 6.68
C CYS A 73 -7.86 12.56 7.91
N ALA A 74 -8.32 13.29 8.92
CA ALA A 74 -7.57 13.48 10.16
C ALA A 74 -7.22 12.15 10.83
N LYS A 75 -8.18 11.22 10.92
CA LYS A 75 -7.96 9.87 11.47
C LYS A 75 -6.95 9.07 10.66
N VAL A 76 -6.93 9.20 9.33
CA VAL A 76 -5.94 8.55 8.47
C VAL A 76 -4.55 9.10 8.79
N ARG A 77 -4.38 10.42 8.86
CA ARG A 77 -3.09 11.04 9.20
C ARG A 77 -2.59 10.60 10.58
N ASP A 78 -3.48 10.61 11.59
CA ASP A 78 -3.16 10.14 12.95
C ASP A 78 -2.72 8.67 12.95
N LEU A 79 -3.40 7.83 12.18
CA LEU A 79 -3.10 6.40 12.11
C LEU A 79 -1.73 6.13 11.49
N ILE A 80 -1.42 6.76 10.34
CA ILE A 80 -0.12 6.64 9.68
C ILE A 80 0.99 7.16 10.60
N THR A 81 0.79 8.32 11.23
CA THR A 81 1.76 8.91 12.16
C THR A 81 1.99 8.01 13.38
N SER A 82 0.94 7.38 13.91
CA SER A 82 1.05 6.46 15.07
C SER A 82 1.89 5.21 14.77
N LYS A 83 2.13 4.91 13.49
CA LYS A 83 2.92 3.77 13.00
C LYS A 83 4.25 4.20 12.36
N ALA A 84 4.73 5.42 12.66
CA ALA A 84 5.94 5.97 12.08
C ALA A 84 7.16 5.05 12.18
N SER A 85 7.36 4.36 13.32
CA SER A 85 8.47 3.41 13.49
C SER A 85 8.41 2.23 12.52
N GLN A 86 7.22 1.71 12.23
CA GLN A 86 7.01 0.57 11.33
C GLN A 86 7.07 0.97 9.85
N LEU A 87 6.91 2.26 9.56
CA LEU A 87 6.78 2.80 8.20
C LEU A 87 8.00 3.61 7.75
N ASN A 88 9.06 3.68 8.57
CA ASN A 88 10.27 4.46 8.30
C ASN A 88 11.11 3.95 7.13
N ASN A 89 10.87 2.72 6.67
CA ASN A 89 11.58 2.09 5.55
C ASN A 89 10.77 2.11 4.24
N VAL A 90 9.56 2.70 4.25
CA VAL A 90 8.75 2.83 3.05
C VAL A 90 9.38 3.85 2.11
N ASN A 91 9.75 3.44 0.89
CA ASN A 91 10.46 4.31 -0.06
C ASN A 91 9.75 4.46 -1.41
N ARG A 92 8.65 3.73 -1.60
CA ARG A 92 7.83 3.80 -2.80
C ARG A 92 6.35 3.65 -2.46
N ALA A 93 5.51 4.36 -3.20
CA ALA A 93 4.07 4.20 -3.15
C ALA A 93 3.51 3.80 -4.52
N VAL A 94 2.64 2.78 -4.55
CA VAL A 94 2.05 2.22 -5.76
C VAL A 94 0.54 2.18 -5.59
N ASN A 95 -0.19 2.84 -6.49
CA ASN A 95 -1.64 2.90 -6.51
C ASN A 95 -2.22 2.19 -7.73
N PHE A 96 -3.04 1.17 -7.50
CA PHE A 96 -3.70 0.41 -8.55
C PHE A 96 -5.20 0.68 -8.57
N GLY A 97 -5.77 0.70 -9.79
CA GLY A 97 -7.20 0.50 -10.00
C GLY A 97 -8.10 1.62 -9.49
N VAL A 98 -7.59 2.85 -9.39
CA VAL A 98 -8.37 4.03 -8.96
C VAL A 98 -9.51 4.38 -9.94
N GLY A 99 -9.48 3.82 -11.15
CA GLY A 99 -10.40 4.08 -12.25
C GLY A 99 -10.01 5.32 -13.06
N THR A 100 -10.71 5.52 -14.19
CA THR A 100 -10.60 6.78 -14.94
C THR A 100 -11.26 7.92 -14.17
N PHE A 101 -10.75 9.13 -14.35
CA PHE A 101 -11.35 10.33 -13.78
C PHE A 101 -12.40 10.95 -14.72
N ASP A 102 -12.61 10.40 -15.92
CA ASP A 102 -13.66 10.84 -16.83
C ASP A 102 -15.05 10.37 -16.37
N PRO A 103 -16.03 11.28 -16.18
CA PRO A 103 -17.40 10.94 -15.79
C PRO A 103 -18.11 9.94 -16.70
N LYS A 104 -17.72 9.86 -17.97
CA LYS A 104 -18.34 8.93 -18.92
C LYS A 104 -17.74 7.52 -18.86
N GLY A 105 -16.54 7.38 -18.32
CA GLY A 105 -15.84 6.10 -18.18
C GLY A 105 -15.84 5.53 -16.76
N ALA A 106 -16.00 6.38 -15.74
CA ALA A 106 -16.03 5.95 -14.35
C ALA A 106 -17.45 5.62 -13.87
N TYR A 107 -17.56 4.54 -13.09
CA TYR A 107 -18.79 4.21 -12.38
C TYR A 107 -19.11 5.23 -11.28
N ASP A 108 -18.08 5.69 -10.56
CA ASP A 108 -18.17 6.77 -9.57
C ASP A 108 -16.89 7.65 -9.63
N PRO A 109 -16.90 8.71 -10.46
CA PRO A 109 -15.75 9.60 -10.62
C PRO A 109 -15.36 10.32 -9.32
N LYS A 110 -16.33 10.53 -8.40
CA LYS A 110 -16.04 11.12 -7.09
C LYS A 110 -15.19 10.16 -6.27
N ALA A 111 -15.50 8.88 -6.26
CA ALA A 111 -14.72 7.88 -5.54
C ALA A 111 -13.26 7.86 -6.03
N SER A 112 -13.02 7.89 -7.34
CA SER A 112 -11.67 7.94 -7.92
C SER A 112 -10.86 9.14 -7.42
N PHE A 113 -11.44 10.36 -7.43
CA PHE A 113 -10.74 11.54 -6.91
C PHE A 113 -10.47 11.47 -5.41
N VAL A 114 -11.42 10.96 -4.63
CA VAL A 114 -11.27 10.84 -3.17
C VAL A 114 -10.22 9.78 -2.81
N GLN A 115 -10.20 8.65 -3.52
CA GLN A 115 -9.17 7.61 -3.36
C GLN A 115 -7.78 8.12 -3.73
N LEU A 116 -7.65 8.86 -4.84
CA LEU A 116 -6.38 9.51 -5.20
C LEU A 116 -5.94 10.52 -4.12
N ALA A 117 -6.85 11.37 -3.64
CA ALA A 117 -6.55 12.31 -2.57
C ALA A 117 -6.08 11.61 -1.28
N ALA A 118 -6.70 10.49 -0.91
CA ALA A 118 -6.28 9.70 0.24
C ALA A 118 -4.90 9.08 0.04
N PHE A 119 -4.60 8.56 -1.16
CA PHE A 119 -3.28 8.06 -1.51
C PHE A 119 -2.21 9.15 -1.33
N ASP A 120 -2.43 10.34 -1.90
CA ASP A 120 -1.47 11.45 -1.84
C ASP A 120 -1.23 11.94 -0.42
N ILE A 121 -2.28 11.97 0.40
CA ILE A 121 -2.17 12.38 1.80
C ILE A 121 -1.38 11.38 2.63
N ILE A 122 -1.56 10.09 2.38
CA ILE A 122 -0.76 9.06 3.05
C ILE A 122 0.69 9.14 2.59
N VAL A 123 0.94 9.37 1.30
CA VAL A 123 2.29 9.63 0.77
C VAL A 123 2.93 10.81 1.50
N GLU A 124 2.24 11.95 1.64
CA GLU A 124 2.75 13.11 2.36
C GLU A 124 3.10 12.80 3.83
N GLU A 125 2.31 11.97 4.53
CA GLU A 125 2.66 11.55 5.88
C GLU A 125 3.88 10.62 5.90
N LEU A 126 3.99 9.70 4.93
CA LEU A 126 5.15 8.82 4.79
C LEU A 126 6.44 9.61 4.47
N GLU A 127 6.35 10.65 3.64
CA GLU A 127 7.49 11.55 3.35
C GLU A 127 7.95 12.29 4.61
N LYS A 128 7.02 12.71 5.49
CA LYS A 128 7.39 13.30 6.79
C LYS A 128 8.07 12.30 7.72
N ILE A 129 7.62 11.04 7.72
CA ILE A 129 8.17 9.97 8.55
C ILE A 129 9.57 9.59 8.09
N THR A 130 9.77 9.44 6.79
CA THR A 130 11.02 8.96 6.18
C THR A 130 12.03 10.08 5.98
N GLY A 131 11.56 11.33 5.86
CA GLY A 131 12.40 12.49 5.53
C GLY A 131 12.82 12.54 4.06
N GLU A 132 12.29 11.65 3.21
CA GLU A 132 12.63 11.54 1.79
C GLU A 132 11.38 11.72 0.92
N LYS A 133 11.60 12.17 -0.33
CA LYS A 133 10.53 12.26 -1.32
C LYS A 133 10.18 10.85 -1.81
N MET A 134 8.90 10.53 -1.82
CA MET A 134 8.39 9.22 -2.22
C MET A 134 8.31 9.10 -3.74
N GLU A 135 8.78 7.98 -4.29
CA GLU A 135 8.44 7.62 -5.68
C GLU A 135 6.97 7.18 -5.73
N THR A 136 6.16 7.80 -6.58
CA THR A 136 4.73 7.46 -6.71
C THR A 136 4.41 6.92 -8.09
N TYR A 137 3.76 5.75 -8.12
CA TYR A 137 3.36 5.06 -9.34
C TYR A 137 1.87 4.78 -9.33
N VAL A 138 1.23 4.94 -10.49
CA VAL A 138 -0.20 4.72 -10.66
C VAL A 138 -0.43 3.80 -11.87
N GLN A 139 -1.28 2.78 -11.70
CA GLN A 139 -1.64 1.83 -12.77
C GLN A 139 -3.15 1.63 -12.81
N ASP A 140 -3.74 1.86 -13.98
CA ASP A 140 -5.12 1.46 -14.26
C ASP A 140 -5.30 1.24 -15.78
N PRO A 141 -5.83 0.09 -16.22
CA PRO A 141 -6.07 -0.16 -17.64
C PRO A 141 -7.12 0.78 -18.25
N MET A 142 -7.92 1.49 -17.44
CA MET A 142 -8.95 2.43 -17.88
C MET A 142 -8.42 3.85 -18.11
N PHE A 143 -7.15 4.15 -17.80
CA PHE A 143 -6.61 5.51 -17.98
C PHE A 143 -6.63 5.95 -19.44
N SER A 144 -7.33 7.04 -19.70
CA SER A 144 -7.25 7.79 -20.96
C SER A 144 -5.96 8.60 -21.06
N ALA A 145 -5.62 9.09 -22.26
CA ALA A 145 -4.47 10.00 -22.43
C ALA A 145 -4.58 11.27 -21.56
N SER A 146 -5.81 11.73 -21.31
CA SER A 146 -6.06 12.87 -20.42
C SER A 146 -5.78 12.53 -18.97
N ASP A 147 -6.23 11.36 -18.49
CA ASP A 147 -5.93 10.87 -17.14
C ASP A 147 -4.41 10.77 -16.94
N LYS A 148 -3.69 10.19 -17.91
CA LYS A 148 -2.23 10.03 -17.83
C LYS A 148 -1.51 11.38 -17.73
N THR A 149 -1.95 12.35 -18.53
CA THR A 149 -1.39 13.72 -18.50
C THR A 149 -1.69 14.42 -17.18
N PHE A 150 -2.92 14.31 -16.68
CA PHE A 150 -3.32 14.87 -15.39
C PHE A 150 -2.50 14.29 -14.23
N LEU A 151 -2.36 12.97 -14.16
CA LEU A 151 -1.59 12.28 -13.13
C LEU A 151 -0.11 12.68 -13.18
N GLY A 152 0.46 12.82 -14.39
CA GLY A 152 1.81 13.33 -14.58
C GLY A 152 1.98 14.78 -14.11
N ASN A 153 1.01 15.66 -14.37
CA ASN A 153 1.06 17.06 -13.94
C ASN A 153 1.10 17.22 -12.41
N ILE A 154 0.48 16.31 -11.67
CA ILE A 154 0.50 16.30 -10.19
C ILE A 154 1.64 15.47 -9.59
N GLY A 155 2.52 14.92 -10.43
CA GLY A 155 3.79 14.32 -10.01
C GLY A 155 3.83 12.79 -9.93
N HIS A 156 2.81 12.09 -10.43
CA HIS A 156 2.81 10.62 -10.48
C HIS A 156 3.46 10.07 -11.75
N THR A 157 4.07 8.89 -11.63
CA THR A 157 4.50 8.10 -12.77
C THR A 157 3.40 7.11 -13.14
N VAL A 158 2.81 7.27 -14.32
CA VAL A 158 1.86 6.27 -14.83
C VAL A 158 2.61 5.09 -15.42
N VAL A 159 2.23 3.88 -15.03
CA VAL A 159 2.79 2.64 -15.57
C VAL A 159 1.70 1.82 -16.26
N GLU A 160 2.08 1.11 -17.33
CA GLU A 160 1.17 0.21 -18.03
C GLU A 160 1.15 -1.16 -17.32
N GLU A 161 -0.01 -1.80 -17.32
CA GLU A 161 -0.15 -3.18 -16.84
C GLU A 161 0.66 -4.15 -17.74
N PRO A 162 1.38 -5.15 -17.18
CA PRO A 162 1.49 -5.51 -15.76
C PRO A 162 2.73 -4.93 -15.04
N ALA A 163 3.39 -3.91 -15.59
CA ALA A 163 4.69 -3.43 -15.09
C ALA A 163 4.65 -2.93 -13.64
N GLY A 164 3.50 -2.44 -13.17
CA GLY A 164 3.32 -2.04 -11.78
C GLY A 164 3.50 -3.19 -10.79
N ASN A 165 3.27 -4.44 -11.18
CA ASN A 165 3.37 -5.59 -10.26
C ASN A 165 4.81 -5.75 -9.75
N ASP A 166 5.80 -5.44 -10.59
CA ASP A 166 7.22 -5.47 -10.24
C ASP A 166 7.65 -4.33 -9.29
N LEU A 167 6.78 -3.33 -9.11
CA LEU A 167 7.03 -2.21 -8.20
C LEU A 167 6.61 -2.52 -6.76
N VAL A 168 5.82 -3.56 -6.53
CA VAL A 168 5.41 -3.99 -5.19
C VAL A 168 6.55 -4.78 -4.54
N THR A 169 7.15 -4.18 -3.53
CA THR A 169 8.31 -4.73 -2.79
C THR A 169 8.06 -4.70 -1.28
N PRO A 170 8.91 -5.34 -0.46
CA PRO A 170 8.80 -5.26 1.00
C PRO A 170 8.93 -3.86 1.61
N THR A 171 9.35 -2.85 0.84
CA THR A 171 9.45 -1.43 1.26
C THR A 171 8.39 -0.54 0.60
N THR A 172 7.36 -1.14 0.02
CA THR A 172 6.32 -0.42 -0.72
C THR A 172 5.10 -0.13 0.16
N PHE A 173 4.52 1.05 -0.02
CA PHE A 173 3.11 1.32 0.28
C PHE A 173 2.27 0.96 -0.94
N PHE A 174 1.51 -0.12 -0.84
CA PHE A 174 0.57 -0.55 -1.88
C PHE A 174 -0.85 -0.11 -1.55
N PHE A 175 -1.44 0.69 -2.44
CA PHE A 175 -2.80 1.18 -2.35
C PHE A 175 -3.62 0.60 -3.51
N GLY A 176 -4.59 -0.22 -3.21
CA GLY A 176 -5.43 -0.83 -4.22
C GLY A 176 -6.81 -1.04 -3.64
N VAL A 177 -7.69 -0.06 -3.78
CA VAL A 177 -9.04 -0.12 -3.21
C VAL A 177 -9.99 -0.77 -4.20
N HIS A 178 -10.77 -1.76 -3.75
CA HIS A 178 -11.79 -2.46 -4.55
C HIS A 178 -11.26 -3.16 -5.81
N LEU A 179 -9.99 -3.61 -5.78
CA LEU A 179 -9.44 -4.37 -6.89
C LEU A 179 -10.11 -5.74 -7.04
N TYR A 180 -10.13 -6.23 -8.27
CA TYR A 180 -10.46 -7.62 -8.53
C TYR A 180 -9.41 -8.54 -7.92
N ARG A 181 -9.88 -9.70 -7.44
CA ARG A 181 -9.05 -10.77 -6.87
C ARG A 181 -7.80 -11.09 -7.72
N GLY A 182 -7.95 -11.24 -9.03
CA GLY A 182 -6.83 -11.56 -9.93
C GLY A 182 -5.74 -10.49 -9.89
N VAL A 183 -6.13 -9.21 -9.80
CA VAL A 183 -5.19 -8.10 -9.71
C VAL A 183 -4.44 -8.11 -8.39
N TYR A 184 -5.12 -8.40 -7.26
CA TYR A 184 -4.41 -8.57 -5.98
C TYR A 184 -3.43 -9.73 -6.02
N LYS A 185 -3.85 -10.87 -6.56
CA LYS A 185 -3.00 -12.05 -6.68
C LYS A 185 -1.73 -11.70 -7.45
N GLU A 186 -1.85 -11.09 -8.62
CA GLU A 186 -0.70 -10.73 -9.45
C GLU A 186 0.19 -9.65 -8.82
N ALA A 187 -0.39 -8.66 -8.15
CA ALA A 187 0.37 -7.60 -7.49
C ALA A 187 1.16 -8.07 -6.27
N LEU A 188 0.66 -9.08 -5.54
CA LEU A 188 1.24 -9.55 -4.28
C LEU A 188 2.03 -10.87 -4.42
N GLU A 189 1.97 -11.53 -5.59
CA GLU A 189 2.57 -12.86 -5.83
C GLU A 189 4.06 -12.94 -5.45
N LYS A 190 4.82 -11.87 -5.75
CA LYS A 190 6.28 -11.86 -5.54
C LYS A 190 6.66 -11.43 -4.13
N HIS A 191 6.03 -10.37 -3.64
CA HIS A 191 6.37 -9.72 -2.37
C HIS A 191 5.13 -9.13 -1.70
N LEU A 192 5.10 -9.21 -0.37
CA LEU A 192 4.13 -8.49 0.45
C LEU A 192 4.67 -7.10 0.82
N PRO A 193 3.87 -6.03 0.66
CA PRO A 193 4.27 -4.65 0.91
C PRO A 193 4.47 -4.34 2.40
N ALA A 194 5.16 -3.25 2.75
CA ALA A 194 5.28 -2.78 4.14
C ALA A 194 3.93 -2.24 4.67
N LEU A 195 3.22 -1.51 3.81
CA LEU A 195 1.90 -0.95 4.08
C LEU A 195 0.96 -1.35 2.94
N PHE A 196 -0.18 -1.96 3.27
CA PHE A 196 -1.22 -2.32 2.32
C PHE A 196 -2.55 -1.68 2.70
N ILE A 197 -3.18 -1.01 1.73
CA ILE A 197 -4.54 -0.50 1.86
C ILE A 197 -5.38 -1.01 0.70
N GLY A 198 -6.43 -1.75 1.02
CA GLY A 198 -7.28 -2.36 0.01
C GLY A 198 -8.50 -3.03 0.61
N THR A 199 -9.20 -3.82 -0.20
CA THR A 199 -10.37 -4.59 0.23
C THR A 199 -9.97 -5.56 1.35
N GLY A 200 -10.54 -5.36 2.54
CA GLY A 200 -10.20 -6.13 3.72
C GLY A 200 -10.64 -7.59 3.63
N TRP A 201 -9.95 -8.46 4.38
CA TRP A 201 -10.23 -9.89 4.43
C TRP A 201 -11.69 -10.23 4.77
N ASP A 202 -12.33 -9.48 5.67
CA ASP A 202 -13.76 -9.62 6.04
C ASP A 202 -14.73 -9.49 4.84
N ALA A 203 -14.28 -8.95 3.71
CA ALA A 203 -15.10 -8.85 2.50
C ALA A 203 -14.97 -10.09 1.59
N TRP A 204 -13.95 -10.91 1.85
CA TRP A 204 -13.60 -12.09 1.07
C TRP A 204 -13.92 -13.41 1.79
N ASP A 205 -13.85 -13.45 3.11
CA ASP A 205 -13.98 -14.68 3.90
C ASP A 205 -15.34 -15.38 3.78
N ASP A 206 -16.39 -14.62 3.47
CA ASP A 206 -17.73 -15.12 3.17
C ASP A 206 -17.91 -15.60 1.70
N MET A 207 -16.88 -15.51 0.87
CA MET A 207 -16.96 -15.85 -0.56
C MET A 207 -16.87 -17.36 -0.81
N PRO A 208 -17.59 -17.90 -1.82
CA PRO A 208 -17.62 -19.35 -2.09
C PRO A 208 -16.27 -19.97 -2.47
N SER A 209 -15.34 -19.18 -3.02
CA SER A 209 -13.98 -19.61 -3.35
C SER A 209 -12.99 -18.57 -2.81
N LEU A 210 -11.95 -19.08 -2.17
CA LEU A 210 -10.83 -18.32 -1.61
C LEU A 210 -9.52 -18.54 -2.36
N ASP A 211 -9.55 -19.30 -3.45
CA ASP A 211 -8.37 -19.50 -4.32
C ASP A 211 -7.81 -18.13 -4.67
N GLY A 212 -6.52 -17.93 -4.95
CA GLY A 212 -6.00 -16.62 -5.43
C GLY A 212 -6.19 -15.44 -4.48
N LEU A 213 -6.36 -15.70 -3.18
CA LEU A 213 -6.39 -14.70 -2.10
C LEU A 213 -5.42 -15.10 -0.98
N GLU A 214 -4.48 -16.00 -1.27
CA GLU A 214 -3.53 -16.54 -0.32
C GLU A 214 -2.68 -15.43 0.30
N GLU A 215 -2.22 -14.48 -0.50
CA GLU A 215 -1.39 -13.35 -0.08
C GLU A 215 -2.18 -12.38 0.80
N ILE A 216 -3.44 -12.05 0.46
CA ILE A 216 -4.30 -11.20 1.31
C ILE A 216 -4.58 -11.90 2.64
N ARG A 217 -4.80 -13.22 2.62
CA ARG A 217 -5.00 -14.02 3.82
C ARG A 217 -3.75 -14.03 4.71
N GLU A 218 -2.57 -14.12 4.11
CA GLU A 218 -1.29 -14.04 4.81
C GLU A 218 -1.09 -12.67 5.45
N ILE A 219 -1.30 -11.58 4.69
CA ILE A 219 -1.26 -10.21 5.20
C ILE A 219 -2.22 -10.07 6.39
N HIS A 220 -3.48 -10.48 6.26
CA HIS A 220 -4.44 -10.36 7.35
C HIS A 220 -4.05 -11.12 8.63
N LYS A 221 -3.36 -12.26 8.49
CA LYS A 221 -2.88 -13.04 9.64
C LYS A 221 -1.63 -12.48 10.30
N THR A 222 -0.73 -11.89 9.51
CA THR A 222 0.63 -11.53 9.96
C THR A 222 0.81 -10.03 10.20
N TYR A 223 -0.07 -9.20 9.66
CA TYR A 223 0.02 -7.74 9.77
C TYR A 223 -0.92 -7.25 10.88
N GLU A 224 -0.49 -6.22 11.58
CA GLU A 224 -1.43 -5.39 12.33
C GLU A 224 -2.34 -4.65 11.34
N HIS A 225 -3.61 -4.53 11.69
CA HIS A 225 -4.59 -3.92 10.79
C HIS A 225 -5.82 -3.39 11.52
N CYS A 226 -6.51 -2.47 10.86
CA CYS A 226 -7.82 -1.99 11.26
C CYS A 226 -8.65 -1.60 10.03
N ARG A 227 -9.93 -1.26 10.24
CA ARG A 227 -10.76 -0.70 9.16
C ARG A 227 -10.24 0.66 8.76
N PHE A 228 -10.23 0.93 7.46
CA PHE A 228 -9.89 2.25 6.95
C PHE A 228 -10.91 3.28 7.45
N PRO A 229 -10.48 4.45 7.98
CA PRO A 229 -11.41 5.48 8.40
C PRO A 229 -12.30 5.96 7.25
N GLU A 230 -13.59 5.71 7.35
CA GLU A 230 -14.60 6.17 6.39
C GLU A 230 -15.72 6.94 7.10
N ASP A 231 -16.27 7.96 6.43
CA ASP A 231 -17.47 8.64 6.89
C ASP A 231 -18.72 7.84 6.48
N LYS A 232 -19.77 7.91 7.31
CA LYS A 232 -20.95 7.01 7.25
C LYS A 232 -21.64 6.89 5.89
N TYR A 233 -21.57 7.93 5.05
CA TYR A 233 -22.23 7.98 3.75
C TYR A 233 -21.25 8.00 2.57
N ASP A 234 -19.96 7.88 2.84
CA ASP A 234 -18.98 7.73 1.78
C ASP A 234 -18.85 6.25 1.40
N THR A 235 -18.72 6.01 0.10
CA THR A 235 -18.60 4.67 -0.49
C THR A 235 -17.21 4.43 -1.06
N ALA A 236 -16.39 5.48 -1.16
CA ALA A 236 -15.04 5.42 -1.73
C ALA A 236 -14.13 4.40 -1.02
N PHE A 237 -14.33 4.17 0.28
CA PHE A 237 -13.52 3.24 1.08
C PHE A 237 -14.33 2.08 1.67
N SER A 238 -15.47 1.78 1.05
CA SER A 238 -16.35 0.74 1.55
C SER A 238 -15.64 -0.61 1.63
N THR A 239 -15.64 -1.29 2.77
CA THR A 239 -14.91 -2.58 2.93
C THR A 239 -13.38 -2.48 2.83
N THR A 240 -12.82 -1.27 2.90
CA THR A 240 -11.38 -1.05 2.89
C THR A 240 -10.79 -1.23 4.29
N SER A 241 -9.65 -1.87 4.35
CA SER A 241 -8.82 -2.01 5.55
C SER A 241 -7.41 -1.52 5.27
N ILE A 242 -6.70 -1.19 6.33
CA ILE A 242 -5.30 -0.78 6.32
C ILE A 242 -4.49 -1.79 7.13
N TYR A 243 -3.37 -2.23 6.57
CA TYR A 243 -2.49 -3.28 7.09
C TYR A 243 -1.05 -2.76 7.09
N TRP A 244 -0.33 -2.90 8.19
CA TRP A 244 1.10 -2.60 8.26
C TRP A 244 1.87 -3.76 8.85
N LYS A 245 3.03 -4.04 8.27
CA LYS A 245 3.88 -5.15 8.69
C LYS A 245 4.38 -4.88 10.10
N VAL A 246 4.27 -5.88 10.97
CA VAL A 246 4.87 -5.82 12.30
C VAL A 246 6.37 -6.08 12.12
N GLU A 247 7.23 -5.22 12.67
CA GLU A 247 8.65 -5.53 12.74
C GLU A 247 8.81 -6.78 13.61
N GLY A 248 9.31 -7.86 13.01
CA GLY A 248 9.78 -9.01 13.78
C GLY A 248 10.96 -8.59 14.63
N GLU A 249 11.07 -9.13 15.84
CA GLU A 249 12.31 -9.09 16.61
C GLU A 249 13.44 -9.51 15.64
N LYS A 250 14.43 -8.63 15.45
CA LYS A 250 15.63 -9.00 14.69
C LYS A 250 16.17 -10.26 15.34
N GLU A 251 16.09 -11.39 14.65
CA GLU A 251 16.82 -12.59 15.05
C GLU A 251 18.30 -12.17 15.11
N GLU A 252 18.81 -11.97 16.33
CA GLU A 252 20.23 -11.89 16.57
C GLU A 252 20.83 -13.19 16.05
N SER A 253 21.55 -13.09 14.93
CA SER A 253 22.43 -14.15 14.48
C SER A 253 23.43 -14.42 15.60
N VAL A 254 23.22 -15.49 16.34
CA VAL A 254 24.20 -16.03 17.28
C VAL A 254 25.42 -16.42 16.46
N GLU A 255 26.45 -15.58 16.47
CA GLU A 255 27.79 -15.96 16.03
C GLU A 255 28.28 -17.08 16.95
N ASP A 256 28.32 -18.28 16.38
CA ASP A 256 28.82 -19.50 16.98
C ASP A 256 30.34 -19.36 17.24
N LYS A 257 30.71 -18.96 18.47
CA LYS A 257 32.09 -19.04 18.96
C LYS A 257 32.38 -20.45 19.42
N ASP A 258 32.64 -21.36 18.48
CA ASP A 258 33.22 -22.65 18.83
C ASP A 258 34.73 -22.53 19.07
N LYS A 259 35.11 -22.66 20.35
CA LYS A 259 36.49 -22.84 20.82
C LYS A 259 36.82 -24.32 20.85
N GLY A 260 37.34 -24.84 19.74
CA GLY A 260 37.96 -26.17 19.65
C GLY A 260 39.47 -26.13 19.94
N LYS A 261 39.84 -26.60 21.14
CA LYS A 261 41.21 -26.80 21.64
C LYS A 261 41.89 -27.99 20.94
N GLY A 262 43.08 -27.82 20.36
CA GLY A 262 43.92 -28.91 19.84
C GLY A 262 45.40 -28.53 19.90
N LYS A 263 46.23 -29.40 20.46
CA LYS A 263 47.59 -29.14 20.97
C LYS A 263 48.57 -30.13 20.31
N GLU A 264 49.62 -29.66 19.63
CA GLU A 264 50.89 -30.37 19.38
C GLU A 264 51.91 -29.34 18.83
N LYS A 265 52.88 -28.90 19.64
CA LYS A 265 54.28 -29.37 19.76
C LYS A 265 55.13 -29.23 18.49
N GLY A 266 56.06 -28.27 18.52
CA GLY A 266 57.24 -28.17 17.67
C GLY A 266 58.16 -27.09 18.26
N GLU A 267 59.31 -27.52 18.78
CA GLU A 267 60.41 -26.68 19.28
C GLU A 267 61.07 -25.91 18.13
N ASP A 268 61.45 -24.64 18.33
CA ASP A 268 62.81 -24.20 18.01
C ASP A 268 63.19 -22.87 18.68
N GLU A 269 64.50 -22.65 18.76
CA GLU A 269 65.27 -21.88 19.72
C GLU A 269 65.27 -20.33 19.65
N ARG A 270 65.56 -19.73 20.83
CA ARG A 270 66.39 -18.55 21.16
C ARG A 270 66.27 -17.25 20.33
N GLU A 271 65.96 -16.14 21.01
CA GLU A 271 66.96 -15.12 21.36
C GLU A 271 66.46 -14.17 22.48
N LYS A 272 67.37 -13.78 23.38
CA LYS A 272 67.17 -12.84 24.49
C LYS A 272 67.42 -11.42 24.02
N VAL A 273 66.65 -10.43 24.47
CA VAL A 273 67.19 -9.19 25.09
C VAL A 273 66.15 -8.62 26.07
N ALA A 274 66.59 -8.34 27.28
CA ALA A 274 65.87 -7.55 28.29
C ALA A 274 66.48 -6.15 28.35
N VAL A 275 65.66 -5.10 28.42
CA VAL A 275 66.01 -3.81 29.03
C VAL A 275 64.80 -3.27 29.78
N LYS A 276 65.08 -2.76 30.98
CA LYS A 276 64.19 -2.22 32.02
C LYS A 276 63.98 -0.70 31.87
N GLU A 277 63.19 -0.16 32.80
CA GLU A 277 63.01 1.24 33.30
C GLU A 277 61.64 1.81 32.87
N GLU A 278 60.63 1.96 33.76
CA GLU A 278 60.52 2.87 34.95
C GLU A 278 60.75 4.33 34.50
N ASP A 279 59.77 5.24 34.48
CA ASP A 279 59.10 5.96 35.60
C ASP A 279 57.78 6.58 35.08
N GLU A 280 56.64 6.54 35.78
CA GLU A 280 56.15 7.40 36.88
C GLU A 280 55.93 8.89 36.58
N ASP A 281 54.73 9.34 37.01
CA ASP A 281 54.31 10.69 37.40
C ASP A 281 54.20 11.82 36.36
N GLU A 282 53.35 12.82 36.53
CA GLU A 282 52.06 13.04 37.19
C GLU A 282 51.76 14.54 36.90
N LEU A 283 50.49 14.90 36.97
CA LEU A 283 50.00 16.24 37.34
C LEU A 283 50.44 17.51 36.54
N ALA A 284 49.48 17.92 35.71
CA ALA A 284 48.56 19.02 36.02
C ALA A 284 48.89 20.50 35.73
N LYS A 285 47.75 21.16 35.43
CA LYS A 285 47.31 22.52 35.75
C LYS A 285 47.53 23.61 34.70
N LYS A 286 46.37 24.00 34.15
CA LYS A 286 45.77 25.35 34.15
C LYS A 286 46.67 26.50 33.72
N LEU A 287 46.16 27.27 32.76
CA LEU A 287 45.90 28.70 33.02
C LEU A 287 44.79 29.23 32.12
N GLU A 288 43.80 29.80 32.80
CA GLU A 288 42.70 30.60 32.26
C GLU A 288 43.22 31.96 31.78
N SER A 289 42.51 32.48 30.76
CA SER A 289 42.08 33.88 30.59
C SER A 289 43.10 35.02 30.68
N THR A 290 43.26 35.78 29.59
CA THR A 290 43.32 37.27 29.63
C THR A 290 42.89 37.85 28.26
N THR A 291 41.61 38.23 28.19
CA THR A 291 41.02 39.55 27.90
C THR A 291 41.69 40.58 26.94
N ILE A 292 40.79 41.31 26.24
CA ILE A 292 40.86 42.69 25.66
C ILE A 292 41.54 42.75 24.28
N SER A 293 40.94 43.29 23.20
CA SER A 293 39.93 44.34 23.04
C SER A 293 39.08 44.16 21.79
#